data_AF-A0A2G6MXH9-F1
#
_entry.id   AF-A0A2G6MXH9-F1
#
_cell.length_a   1.000
_cell.length_b   1.000
_cell.length_c   1.000
_cell.angle_alpha   90.00
_cell.angle_beta   90.00
_cell.angle_gamma   90.00
#
_symmetry.space_group_name_H-M   'P 1'
#
loop_
_entity.id
_entity.type
_entity.pdbx_description
1 polymer ?
#
loop_
_entity_poly.entity_id
_entity_poly.type
_entity_poly.pdbx_seq_one_letter_code
_entity_poly.pdbx_strand_id
1 'polypeptide(L)'
;MGFEIIKESYTGGIKEISIGKGDTAITIGGETCYPFYTFEGEMPHKPVIAMELWDMEPEDWPEAALEPFRDVISDPVAWARKCVDEYGAEAIVLQLKSIDPNDRDVSAEIAAETVKKVSEAIDVPLIVWGCAAPDKDEEVLKAVAEACQNENLLLGPVEEKNYKGIAAAAMGYNHSLIASSPIDVNLAKQINILLENFGMPMDRVVVDPTTGGLGYGLEYSYSVMERLTMAAMSQGDDKLQYPIINNLGNEVWKCKEAKQTVEDDPRLGDPERRAILMEAVGAVSYLLSGSDLLIMRHPESIRLVREFIDALVNGGSLADAAPVSKRLAETSIDFAALSPVFDLTIEEEKAAAPVQPAAPSAKKASGKQSTPAVSKEKNSPEPKTEAKLQAKPEQKKDAAIKDPEAAAKVEAEAKAKAEAEAKAQAEAAAKAEAEAKAEAEAKAKADAEAKAREVAAAKAEAEEKARAEAEAQAAAARAAREAEELELRQKRAKEKAAREARRAKSALADDGQKRTMTAADVQKTPQQKMLERLNRIHKRI
;
A
#
# COMPACT_ATOMS: atom_id res chain seq x y z
N MET A 1 -27.48 39.22 22.71
CA MET A 1 -26.21 39.37 21.98
C MET A 1 -26.40 38.72 20.63
N GLY A 2 -25.77 39.21 19.55
CA GLY A 2 -25.80 38.50 18.28
C GLY A 2 -25.00 37.19 18.37
N PHE A 3 -25.27 36.24 17.47
CA PHE A 3 -24.31 35.18 17.18
C PHE A 3 -23.25 35.76 16.23
N GLU A 4 -21.99 35.46 16.50
CA GLU A 4 -20.84 35.90 15.72
C GLU A 4 -19.97 34.67 15.46
N ILE A 5 -19.62 34.45 14.18
CA ILE A 5 -18.80 33.32 13.78
C ILE A 5 -17.35 33.65 14.17
N ILE A 6 -16.78 32.82 15.04
CA ILE A 6 -15.33 32.86 15.30
C ILE A 6 -14.64 32.44 14.01
N LYS A 7 -13.70 33.27 13.54
CA LYS A 7 -12.80 32.97 12.44
C LYS A 7 -11.40 32.84 12.98
N GLU A 8 -10.67 31.83 12.54
CA GLU A 8 -9.23 31.74 12.77
C GLU A 8 -8.45 32.73 11.88
N SER A 9 -7.14 32.76 12.00
CA SER A 9 -6.28 33.63 11.18
C SER A 9 -4.97 32.93 10.84
N TYR A 10 -4.78 32.71 9.55
CA TYR A 10 -3.66 31.95 8.99
C TYR A 10 -2.45 32.86 8.72
N THR A 11 -1.25 32.29 8.83
CA THR A 11 0.02 32.99 8.56
C THR A 11 0.69 32.50 7.27
N GLY A 12 0.20 31.40 6.70
CA GLY A 12 0.54 30.88 5.39
C GLY A 12 -0.69 30.49 4.58
N GLY A 13 -0.44 30.01 3.37
CA GLY A 13 -1.42 29.41 2.45
C GLY A 13 -0.76 28.26 1.69
N ILE A 14 -1.54 27.41 1.04
CA ILE A 14 -1.02 26.37 0.15
C ILE A 14 -0.60 27.01 -1.18
N LYS A 15 0.49 26.53 -1.81
CA LYS A 15 0.91 27.01 -3.12
C LYS A 15 -0.03 26.50 -4.21
N GLU A 16 -0.36 27.38 -5.14
CA GLU A 16 -1.03 27.01 -6.38
C GLU A 16 -0.04 26.29 -7.32
N ILE A 17 -0.41 25.11 -7.83
CA ILE A 17 0.43 24.29 -8.74
C ILE A 17 -0.40 23.83 -9.94
N SER A 18 0.16 23.95 -11.14
CA SER A 18 -0.50 23.55 -12.39
C SER A 18 0.14 22.32 -13.03
N ILE A 19 -0.70 21.37 -13.45
CA ILE A 19 -0.32 20.03 -13.94
C ILE A 19 -0.89 19.85 -15.36
N GLY A 20 -0.10 19.33 -16.29
CA GLY A 20 -0.43 19.29 -17.71
C GLY A 20 -0.11 20.61 -18.44
N LYS A 21 -0.62 20.75 -19.67
CA LYS A 21 -0.19 21.80 -20.63
C LYS A 21 -1.37 22.53 -21.27
N GLY A 22 -1.18 23.81 -21.59
CA GLY A 22 -2.14 24.60 -22.38
C GLY A 22 -3.52 24.72 -21.72
N ASP A 23 -4.56 24.79 -22.55
CA ASP A 23 -5.95 25.00 -22.11
C ASP A 23 -6.55 23.81 -21.33
N THR A 24 -5.83 22.69 -21.24
CA THR A 24 -6.24 21.48 -20.50
C THR A 24 -5.40 21.21 -19.26
N ALA A 25 -4.52 22.12 -18.88
CA ALA A 25 -3.83 22.07 -17.60
C ALA A 25 -4.83 22.28 -16.44
N ILE A 26 -4.78 21.41 -15.43
CA ILE A 26 -5.48 21.64 -14.16
C ILE A 26 -4.61 22.49 -13.24
N THR A 27 -5.24 23.07 -12.22
CA THR A 27 -4.55 23.78 -11.14
C THR A 27 -5.13 23.33 -9.81
N ILE A 28 -4.27 23.05 -8.84
CA ILE A 28 -4.62 22.60 -7.48
C ILE A 28 -3.93 23.47 -6.43
N GLY A 29 -4.49 23.49 -5.22
CA GLY A 29 -3.97 24.27 -4.10
C GLY A 29 -4.46 25.72 -4.07
N GLY A 30 -3.68 26.60 -3.44
CA GLY A 30 -3.99 28.03 -3.31
C GLY A 30 -4.84 28.39 -2.08
N GLU A 31 -5.13 27.43 -1.20
CA GLU A 31 -5.97 27.60 -0.02
C GLU A 31 -5.37 28.62 0.96
N THR A 32 -6.26 29.42 1.56
CA THR A 32 -5.96 30.32 2.67
C THR A 32 -6.83 30.05 3.91
N CYS A 33 -7.50 28.89 3.94
CA CYS A 33 -8.22 28.34 5.10
C CYS A 33 -7.99 26.82 5.24
N TYR A 34 -8.51 26.21 6.31
CA TYR A 34 -8.65 24.75 6.37
C TYR A 34 -9.65 24.21 5.32
N PRO A 35 -9.64 22.89 5.03
CA PRO A 35 -10.43 22.31 3.92
C PRO A 35 -11.91 22.65 4.00
N PHE A 36 -12.45 23.23 2.93
CA PHE A 36 -13.83 23.73 2.82
C PHE A 36 -14.25 24.80 3.84
N TYR A 37 -13.34 25.38 4.64
CA TYR A 37 -13.66 26.44 5.61
C TYR A 37 -13.72 27.83 4.94
N THR A 38 -14.41 27.91 3.80
CA THR A 38 -14.54 29.10 2.92
C THR A 38 -15.27 30.28 3.58
N PHE A 39 -15.79 30.09 4.79
CA PHE A 39 -16.32 31.18 5.62
C PHE A 39 -15.19 32.03 6.25
N GLU A 40 -13.95 31.55 6.32
CA GLU A 40 -12.82 32.25 6.95
C GLU A 40 -11.56 32.42 6.10
N GLY A 41 -11.50 31.84 4.91
CA GLY A 41 -10.48 32.12 3.89
C GLY A 41 -10.97 31.73 2.49
N GLU A 42 -10.07 31.81 1.51
CA GLU A 42 -10.33 31.48 0.11
C GLU A 42 -9.81 30.07 -0.22
N MET A 43 -10.58 29.34 -1.02
CA MET A 43 -10.23 28.05 -1.63
C MET A 43 -10.50 28.20 -3.13
N PRO A 44 -9.49 28.58 -3.95
CA PRO A 44 -9.73 29.05 -5.32
C PRO A 44 -10.03 27.91 -6.29
N HIS A 45 -9.45 26.73 -6.06
CA HIS A 45 -9.63 25.54 -6.87
C HIS A 45 -10.42 24.47 -6.10
N LYS A 46 -11.03 23.52 -6.83
CA LYS A 46 -11.68 22.35 -6.22
C LYS A 46 -10.66 21.21 -6.13
N PRO A 47 -10.76 20.31 -5.12
CA PRO A 47 -9.98 19.09 -5.11
C PRO A 47 -10.30 18.24 -6.35
N VAL A 48 -9.27 17.81 -7.07
CA VAL A 48 -9.41 17.11 -8.35
C VAL A 48 -9.41 15.59 -8.13
N ILE A 49 -10.18 14.84 -8.93
CA ILE A 49 -10.16 13.37 -8.91
C ILE A 49 -9.54 12.84 -10.21
N ALA A 50 -8.42 12.13 -10.07
CA ALA A 50 -7.75 11.42 -11.15
C ALA A 50 -8.17 9.94 -11.17
N MET A 51 -8.41 9.38 -12.36
CA MET A 51 -8.77 7.97 -12.51
C MET A 51 -7.56 7.05 -12.65
N GLU A 52 -7.52 5.99 -11.84
CA GLU A 52 -6.47 4.97 -11.85
C GLU A 52 -6.61 4.01 -13.04
N LEU A 53 -5.55 3.91 -13.85
CA LEU A 53 -5.29 2.87 -14.85
C LEU A 53 -4.06 2.07 -14.41
N TRP A 54 -3.94 0.83 -14.87
CA TRP A 54 -2.68 0.08 -14.81
C TRP A 54 -2.09 -0.05 -16.23
N ASP A 55 -0.76 -0.11 -16.34
CA ASP A 55 -0.04 -0.37 -17.59
C ASP A 55 -0.10 -1.83 -18.06
N MET A 56 -0.74 -2.69 -17.27
CA MET A 56 -0.98 -4.10 -17.53
C MET A 56 -2.37 -4.52 -17.02
N GLU A 57 -2.94 -5.54 -17.65
CA GLU A 57 -4.18 -6.17 -17.19
C GLU A 57 -4.02 -6.72 -15.75
N PRO A 58 -4.91 -6.34 -14.81
CA PRO A 58 -4.84 -6.76 -13.41
C PRO A 58 -5.37 -8.18 -13.18
N GLU A 59 -4.56 -9.03 -12.55
CA GLU A 59 -4.89 -10.44 -12.32
C GLU A 59 -5.66 -10.70 -11.01
N ASP A 60 -5.64 -9.75 -10.06
CA ASP A 60 -6.12 -9.95 -8.67
C ASP A 60 -7.27 -9.02 -8.25
N TRP A 61 -7.80 -8.19 -9.16
CA TRP A 61 -8.85 -7.23 -8.85
C TRP A 61 -10.19 -7.92 -8.58
N PRO A 62 -11.02 -7.38 -7.65
CA PRO A 62 -12.37 -7.90 -7.46
C PRO A 62 -13.27 -7.60 -8.65
N GLU A 63 -14.27 -8.46 -8.83
CA GLU A 63 -15.31 -8.37 -9.87
C GLU A 63 -15.90 -6.95 -10.01
N ALA A 64 -16.19 -6.29 -8.89
CA ALA A 64 -16.73 -4.93 -8.85
C ALA A 64 -15.76 -3.84 -9.37
N ALA A 65 -14.44 -4.05 -9.28
CA ALA A 65 -13.45 -3.14 -9.87
C ALA A 65 -13.22 -3.40 -11.37
N LEU A 66 -13.46 -4.63 -11.84
CA LEU A 66 -13.28 -5.04 -13.24
C LEU A 66 -14.48 -4.68 -14.12
N GLU A 67 -15.71 -4.82 -13.59
CA GLU A 67 -16.95 -4.62 -14.34
C GLU A 67 -17.04 -3.27 -15.09
N PRO A 68 -16.57 -2.13 -14.56
CA PRO A 68 -16.62 -0.86 -15.29
C PRO A 68 -15.72 -0.77 -16.52
N PHE A 69 -14.75 -1.67 -16.66
CA PHE A 69 -13.63 -1.54 -17.60
C PHE A 69 -13.38 -2.79 -18.47
N ARG A 70 -14.19 -3.85 -18.38
CA ARG A 70 -13.92 -5.16 -19.03
C ARG A 70 -13.59 -5.11 -20.51
N ASP A 71 -14.17 -4.17 -21.23
CA ASP A 71 -14.01 -3.95 -22.66
C ASP A 71 -12.71 -3.23 -23.04
N VAL A 72 -11.97 -2.70 -22.05
CA VAL A 72 -10.74 -1.90 -22.21
C VAL A 72 -9.61 -2.26 -21.25
N ILE A 73 -9.83 -3.11 -20.24
CA ILE A 73 -8.91 -3.37 -19.11
C ILE A 73 -7.49 -3.84 -19.52
N SER A 74 -7.35 -4.44 -20.70
CA SER A 74 -6.08 -4.92 -21.27
C SER A 74 -5.43 -3.96 -22.29
N ASP A 75 -6.02 -2.80 -22.54
CA ASP A 75 -5.48 -1.73 -23.39
C ASP A 75 -5.48 -0.40 -22.60
N PRO A 76 -4.34 0.02 -22.02
CA PRO A 76 -4.24 1.26 -21.25
C PRO A 76 -4.64 2.52 -22.04
N VAL A 77 -4.57 2.52 -23.37
CA VAL A 77 -4.98 3.65 -24.22
C VAL A 77 -6.49 3.69 -24.37
N ALA A 78 -7.13 2.55 -24.63
CA ALA A 78 -8.59 2.46 -24.66
C ALA A 78 -9.20 2.73 -23.28
N TRP A 79 -8.54 2.28 -22.22
CA TRP A 79 -8.95 2.51 -20.83
C TRP A 79 -8.85 3.99 -20.45
N ALA A 80 -7.72 4.66 -20.77
CA ALA A 80 -7.56 6.10 -20.56
C ALA A 80 -8.66 6.91 -21.25
N ARG A 81 -8.95 6.57 -22.52
CA ARG A 81 -10.06 7.18 -23.28
C ARG A 81 -11.40 6.98 -22.58
N LYS A 82 -11.74 5.74 -22.21
CA LYS A 82 -13.01 5.44 -21.52
C LYS A 82 -13.20 6.22 -20.21
N CYS A 83 -12.13 6.38 -19.42
CA CYS A 83 -12.15 7.18 -18.21
C CYS A 83 -12.46 8.66 -18.50
N VAL A 84 -11.96 9.25 -19.59
CA VAL A 84 -12.32 10.61 -20.01
C VAL A 84 -13.71 10.67 -20.66
N ASP A 85 -13.93 9.90 -21.73
CA ASP A 85 -15.10 9.97 -22.61
C ASP A 85 -16.41 9.52 -21.95
N GLU A 86 -16.40 8.48 -21.10
CA GLU A 86 -17.60 7.96 -20.42
C GLU A 86 -17.71 8.40 -18.96
N TYR A 87 -16.58 8.54 -18.25
CA TYR A 87 -16.56 8.80 -16.80
C TYR A 87 -16.08 10.22 -16.43
N GLY A 88 -15.72 11.03 -17.42
CA GLY A 88 -15.38 12.44 -17.23
C GLY A 88 -14.19 12.67 -16.32
N ALA A 89 -13.16 11.82 -16.38
CA ALA A 89 -11.94 11.95 -15.59
C ALA A 89 -11.30 13.35 -15.76
N GLU A 90 -11.02 14.04 -14.66
CA GLU A 90 -10.40 15.38 -14.68
C GLU A 90 -8.87 15.29 -14.84
N ALA A 91 -8.30 14.15 -14.48
CA ALA A 91 -6.93 13.74 -14.73
C ALA A 91 -6.86 12.20 -14.80
N ILE A 92 -5.76 11.67 -15.31
CA ILE A 92 -5.51 10.23 -15.41
C ILE A 92 -4.26 9.87 -14.61
N VAL A 93 -4.26 8.72 -13.92
CA VAL A 93 -3.07 8.14 -13.31
C VAL A 93 -2.76 6.81 -13.96
N LEU A 94 -1.64 6.74 -14.67
CA LEU A 94 -1.10 5.46 -15.13
C LEU A 94 -0.16 4.90 -14.04
N GLN A 95 -0.63 3.84 -13.36
CA GLN A 95 0.19 3.03 -12.47
C GLN A 95 1.06 2.11 -13.32
N LEU A 96 2.38 2.27 -13.21
CA LEU A 96 3.37 1.37 -13.79
C LEU A 96 3.54 0.17 -12.85
N LYS A 97 2.69 -0.85 -13.02
CA LYS A 97 2.79 -2.11 -12.28
C LYS A 97 3.70 -3.10 -13.01
N SER A 98 3.72 -3.08 -14.35
CA SER A 98 4.50 -4.02 -15.16
C SER A 98 6.02 -3.89 -14.98
N ILE A 99 6.49 -2.77 -14.43
CA ILE A 99 7.90 -2.52 -14.15
C ILE A 99 8.40 -3.14 -12.84
N ASP A 100 7.56 -3.77 -12.01
CA ASP A 100 8.01 -4.38 -10.75
C ASP A 100 9.11 -5.44 -11.01
N PRO A 101 10.34 -5.27 -10.46
CA PRO A 101 11.44 -6.21 -10.64
C PRO A 101 11.20 -7.63 -10.07
N ASN A 102 10.10 -7.83 -9.34
CA ASN A 102 9.70 -9.11 -8.75
C ASN A 102 8.60 -9.83 -9.55
N ASP A 103 8.01 -9.17 -10.55
CA ASP A 103 6.98 -9.72 -11.44
C ASP A 103 7.42 -9.66 -12.92
N ARG A 104 6.95 -8.66 -13.69
CA ARG A 104 7.17 -8.59 -15.15
C ARG A 104 8.45 -7.83 -15.55
N ASP A 105 9.05 -7.04 -14.66
CA ASP A 105 10.31 -6.28 -14.86
C ASP A 105 10.43 -5.56 -16.21
N VAL A 106 9.33 -4.97 -16.72
CA VAL A 106 9.30 -4.30 -18.02
C VAL A 106 10.34 -3.17 -18.08
N SER A 107 11.01 -3.01 -19.22
CA SER A 107 12.10 -2.05 -19.37
C SER A 107 11.60 -0.60 -19.47
N ALA A 108 12.46 0.34 -19.09
CA ALA A 108 12.17 1.77 -19.09
C ALA A 108 11.70 2.29 -20.47
N GLU A 109 12.22 1.75 -21.57
CA GLU A 109 11.81 2.15 -22.93
C GLU A 109 10.37 1.74 -23.25
N ILE A 110 9.97 0.52 -22.86
CA ILE A 110 8.61 -0.01 -23.11
C ILE A 110 7.60 0.74 -22.23
N ALA A 111 7.92 0.95 -20.95
CA ALA A 111 7.10 1.74 -20.04
C ALA A 111 6.92 3.19 -20.54
N ALA A 112 8.00 3.83 -21.00
CA ALA A 112 7.95 5.17 -21.59
C ALA A 112 7.15 5.22 -22.90
N GLU A 113 7.20 4.18 -23.74
CA GLU A 113 6.37 4.09 -24.96
C GLU A 113 4.87 3.96 -24.60
N THR A 114 4.52 3.20 -23.56
CA THR A 114 3.14 3.08 -23.07
C THR A 114 2.63 4.40 -22.47
N VAL A 115 3.41 5.04 -21.60
CA VAL A 115 3.06 6.37 -21.04
C VAL A 115 2.84 7.38 -22.17
N LYS A 116 3.72 7.40 -23.18
CA LYS A 116 3.60 8.30 -24.32
C LYS A 116 2.33 8.07 -25.11
N LYS A 117 1.98 6.82 -25.43
CA LYS A 117 0.73 6.47 -26.14
C LYS A 117 -0.52 6.91 -25.38
N VAL A 118 -0.51 6.80 -24.04
CA VAL A 118 -1.60 7.30 -23.19
C VAL A 118 -1.64 8.83 -23.21
N SER A 119 -0.50 9.51 -23.06
CA SER A 119 -0.37 10.97 -23.11
C SER A 119 -0.75 11.60 -24.46
N GLU A 120 -0.57 10.87 -25.57
CA GLU A 120 -1.00 11.26 -26.92
C GLU A 120 -2.48 10.95 -27.19
N ALA A 121 -3.14 10.19 -26.31
CA ALA A 121 -4.52 9.75 -26.50
C ALA A 121 -5.57 10.58 -25.76
N ILE A 122 -5.23 11.11 -24.59
CA ILE A 122 -6.14 11.91 -23.75
C ILE A 122 -5.87 13.42 -23.88
N ASP A 123 -6.88 14.21 -23.57
CA ASP A 123 -6.83 15.67 -23.49
C ASP A 123 -6.89 16.20 -22.05
N VAL A 124 -6.65 15.35 -21.04
CA VAL A 124 -6.56 15.73 -19.62
C VAL A 124 -5.17 15.41 -19.04
N PRO A 125 -4.73 16.02 -17.92
CA PRO A 125 -3.38 15.84 -17.40
C PRO A 125 -3.10 14.40 -16.94
N LEU A 126 -1.86 13.95 -17.22
CA LEU A 126 -1.39 12.60 -16.92
C LEU A 126 -0.40 12.60 -15.75
N ILE A 127 -0.74 11.80 -14.74
CA ILE A 127 0.08 11.44 -13.60
C ILE A 127 0.70 10.08 -13.89
N VAL A 128 2.00 9.91 -13.65
CA VAL A 128 2.70 8.64 -13.81
C VAL A 128 3.21 8.19 -12.45
N TRP A 129 2.77 7.01 -12.02
CA TRP A 129 3.07 6.46 -10.70
C TRP A 129 3.85 5.16 -10.85
N GLY A 130 5.07 5.11 -10.30
CA GLY A 130 5.97 3.96 -10.35
C GLY A 130 5.56 2.78 -9.46
N CYS A 131 6.47 1.82 -9.34
CA CYS A 131 6.27 0.56 -8.59
C CYS A 131 6.66 0.65 -7.10
N ALA A 132 7.21 1.78 -6.65
CA ALA A 132 7.81 1.97 -5.32
C ALA A 132 9.07 1.10 -5.08
N ALA A 133 9.83 0.81 -6.14
CA ALA A 133 11.17 0.24 -6.09
C ALA A 133 12.18 1.31 -6.55
N PRO A 134 12.81 2.07 -5.63
CA PRO A 134 13.44 3.36 -5.94
C PRO A 134 14.46 3.38 -7.09
N ASP A 135 15.27 2.33 -7.25
CA ASP A 135 16.27 2.24 -8.32
C ASP A 135 15.60 2.04 -9.71
N LYS A 136 14.54 1.23 -9.77
CA LYS A 136 13.74 0.98 -10.99
C LYS A 136 12.88 2.19 -11.32
N ASP A 137 12.27 2.81 -10.31
CA ASP A 137 11.50 4.06 -10.48
C ASP A 137 12.41 5.20 -10.96
N GLU A 138 13.67 5.28 -10.50
CA GLU A 138 14.63 6.23 -11.09
C GLU A 138 14.84 5.93 -12.59
N GLU A 139 15.21 4.69 -12.95
CA GLU A 139 15.43 4.26 -14.34
C GLU A 139 14.25 4.62 -15.25
N VAL A 140 13.05 4.20 -14.87
CA VAL A 140 11.83 4.32 -15.69
C VAL A 140 11.36 5.77 -15.77
N LEU A 141 11.27 6.51 -14.65
CA LEU A 141 10.74 7.88 -14.68
C LEU A 141 11.66 8.86 -15.44
N LYS A 142 12.97 8.57 -15.52
CA LYS A 142 13.89 9.33 -16.40
C LYS A 142 13.59 9.10 -17.88
N ALA A 143 13.34 7.85 -18.31
CA ALA A 143 12.97 7.54 -19.68
C ALA A 143 11.58 8.11 -20.05
N VAL A 144 10.62 8.04 -19.14
CA VAL A 144 9.29 8.66 -19.28
C VAL A 144 9.39 10.16 -19.51
N ALA A 145 10.17 10.87 -18.69
CA ALA A 145 10.37 12.31 -18.81
C ALA A 145 11.02 12.69 -20.16
N GLU A 146 11.97 11.90 -20.66
CA GLU A 146 12.58 12.14 -21.98
C GLU A 146 11.58 11.90 -23.12
N ALA A 147 10.82 10.81 -23.07
CA ALA A 147 9.85 10.44 -24.10
C ALA A 147 8.66 11.43 -24.19
N CYS A 148 8.32 12.08 -23.08
CA CYS A 148 7.17 12.97 -22.93
C CYS A 148 7.57 14.43 -22.66
N GLN A 149 8.71 14.87 -23.21
CA GLN A 149 9.27 16.20 -22.95
C GLN A 149 8.27 17.35 -23.16
N ASN A 150 8.16 18.24 -22.17
CA ASN A 150 7.27 19.41 -22.11
C ASN A 150 5.76 19.10 -21.93
N GLU A 151 5.37 17.85 -21.69
CA GLU A 151 3.98 17.50 -21.37
C GLU A 151 3.53 17.99 -19.97
N ASN A 152 4.47 18.37 -19.10
CA ASN A 152 4.22 18.70 -17.68
C ASN A 152 3.42 17.60 -16.94
N LEU A 153 3.77 16.35 -17.23
CA LEU A 153 3.37 15.19 -16.42
C LEU A 153 3.71 15.43 -14.94
N LEU A 154 2.91 14.85 -14.05
CA LEU A 154 3.21 14.73 -12.63
C LEU A 154 3.83 13.35 -12.36
N LEU A 155 5.10 13.30 -11.96
CA LEU A 155 5.89 12.07 -11.85
C LEU A 155 6.13 11.67 -10.39
N GLY A 156 5.92 10.40 -10.04
CA GLY A 156 6.23 9.86 -8.71
C GLY A 156 6.28 8.33 -8.65
N PRO A 157 6.57 7.73 -7.49
CA PRO A 157 6.92 8.40 -6.23
C PRO A 157 8.37 8.91 -6.20
N VAL A 158 8.60 10.08 -5.59
CA VAL A 158 9.95 10.65 -5.41
C VAL A 158 10.33 10.65 -3.92
N GLU A 159 11.29 9.79 -3.56
CA GLU A 159 11.80 9.59 -2.20
C GLU A 159 13.23 10.15 -2.01
N GLU A 160 13.70 10.19 -0.76
CA GLU A 160 15.09 10.51 -0.39
C GLU A 160 16.15 9.64 -1.11
N LYS A 161 15.78 8.45 -1.61
CA LYS A 161 16.70 7.55 -2.32
C LYS A 161 16.90 7.92 -3.80
N ASN A 162 15.82 8.27 -4.51
CA ASN A 162 15.80 8.40 -5.98
C ASN A 162 15.60 9.85 -6.49
N TYR A 163 15.38 10.84 -5.60
CA TYR A 163 15.07 12.21 -6.00
C TYR A 163 16.06 12.85 -6.98
N LYS A 164 17.36 12.51 -6.91
CA LYS A 164 18.40 13.17 -7.72
C LYS A 164 18.25 12.89 -9.20
N GLY A 165 18.04 11.62 -9.59
CA GLY A 165 17.87 11.27 -11.00
C GLY A 165 16.53 11.76 -11.55
N ILE A 166 15.45 11.55 -10.80
CA ILE A 166 14.09 11.93 -11.22
C ILE A 166 13.97 13.46 -11.32
N ALA A 167 14.44 14.22 -10.32
CA ALA A 167 14.37 15.68 -10.37
C ALA A 167 15.29 16.29 -11.44
N ALA A 168 16.45 15.67 -11.74
CA ALA A 168 17.29 16.12 -12.84
C ALA A 168 16.57 15.98 -14.20
N ALA A 169 15.89 14.86 -14.43
CA ALA A 169 15.09 14.65 -15.64
C ALA A 169 13.85 15.58 -15.68
N ALA A 170 13.11 15.72 -14.58
CA ALA A 170 11.93 16.61 -14.52
C ALA A 170 12.28 18.10 -14.66
N MET A 171 13.48 18.52 -14.25
CA MET A 171 14.01 19.85 -14.58
C MET A 171 14.40 19.97 -16.05
N GLY A 172 15.15 19.00 -16.59
CA GLY A 172 15.62 19.02 -17.99
C GLY A 172 14.52 18.90 -19.04
N TYR A 173 13.45 18.18 -18.72
CA TYR A 173 12.35 17.85 -19.65
C TYR A 173 11.01 18.53 -19.32
N ASN A 174 11.00 19.41 -18.31
CA ASN A 174 9.86 20.23 -17.89
C ASN A 174 8.63 19.42 -17.39
N HIS A 175 8.80 18.79 -16.23
CA HIS A 175 7.77 18.03 -15.50
C HIS A 175 7.62 18.49 -14.04
N SER A 176 6.50 18.11 -13.44
CA SER A 176 6.18 18.26 -12.02
C SER A 176 6.44 16.95 -11.26
N LEU A 177 6.63 17.01 -9.94
CA LEU A 177 7.01 15.87 -9.10
C LEU A 177 6.04 15.62 -7.93
N ILE A 178 5.96 14.36 -7.51
CA ILE A 178 5.28 13.91 -6.29
C ILE A 178 6.34 13.57 -5.24
N ALA A 179 6.50 14.44 -4.23
CA ALA A 179 7.39 14.24 -3.11
C ALA A 179 6.77 13.26 -2.10
N SER A 180 7.11 11.98 -2.21
CA SER A 180 6.58 10.90 -1.38
C SER A 180 7.37 10.71 -0.08
N SER A 181 6.65 10.48 1.02
CA SER A 181 7.23 10.27 2.35
C SER A 181 6.36 9.33 3.21
N PRO A 182 6.94 8.46 4.05
CA PRO A 182 6.17 7.42 4.76
C PRO A 182 5.55 7.92 6.07
N ILE A 183 4.36 8.54 5.98
CA ILE A 183 3.46 8.90 7.11
C ILE A 183 4.19 9.60 8.27
N ASP A 184 5.05 10.57 7.96
CA ASP A 184 5.69 11.44 8.96
C ASP A 184 5.95 12.86 8.43
N VAL A 185 5.54 13.85 9.23
CA VAL A 185 5.61 15.29 8.91
C VAL A 185 7.06 15.79 8.72
N ASN A 186 8.02 15.20 9.44
CA ASN A 186 9.42 15.57 9.32
C ASN A 186 10.04 14.99 8.04
N LEU A 187 9.64 13.76 7.66
CA LEU A 187 10.09 13.13 6.41
C LEU A 187 9.51 13.84 5.18
N ALA A 188 8.23 14.24 5.21
CA ALA A 188 7.62 15.10 4.20
C ALA A 188 8.40 16.42 4.03
N LYS A 189 8.71 17.09 5.16
CA LYS A 189 9.55 18.29 5.16
C LYS A 189 10.98 18.03 4.66
N GLN A 190 11.56 16.87 4.97
CA GLN A 190 12.91 16.49 4.54
C GLN A 190 12.99 16.30 3.03
N ILE A 191 12.08 15.57 2.39
CA ILE A 191 12.10 15.40 0.93
C ILE A 191 11.89 16.73 0.20
N ASN A 192 11.00 17.60 0.69
CA ASN A 192 10.81 18.95 0.13
C ASN A 192 12.09 19.80 0.23
N ILE A 193 12.80 19.74 1.37
CA ILE A 193 14.09 20.40 1.57
C ILE A 193 15.18 19.80 0.65
N LEU A 194 15.18 18.49 0.40
CA LEU A 194 16.13 17.84 -0.50
C LEU A 194 15.91 18.27 -1.96
N LEU A 195 14.65 18.34 -2.41
CA LEU A 195 14.28 18.82 -3.75
C LEU A 195 14.65 20.30 -3.94
N GLU A 196 14.33 21.16 -2.98
CA GLU A 196 14.66 22.60 -3.03
C GLU A 196 16.18 22.82 -3.07
N ASN A 197 16.95 22.13 -2.23
CA ASN A 197 18.42 22.20 -2.24
C ASN A 197 19.05 21.62 -3.51
N PHE A 198 18.36 20.72 -4.21
CA PHE A 198 18.77 20.20 -5.51
C PHE A 198 18.44 21.17 -6.67
N GLY A 199 17.66 22.22 -6.40
CA GLY A 199 17.29 23.26 -7.37
C GLY A 199 15.95 23.03 -8.06
N MET A 200 15.15 22.05 -7.63
CA MET A 200 13.82 21.80 -8.19
C MET A 200 12.91 23.03 -8.00
N PRO A 201 12.25 23.54 -9.07
CA PRO A 201 11.22 24.55 -8.93
C PRO A 201 10.05 24.01 -8.09
N MET A 202 9.90 24.54 -6.88
CA MET A 202 8.96 24.05 -5.87
C MET A 202 7.50 24.49 -6.12
N ASP A 203 7.28 25.33 -7.13
CA ASP A 203 5.99 25.60 -7.78
C ASP A 203 5.52 24.44 -8.69
N ARG A 204 6.29 23.34 -8.75
CA ARG A 204 6.00 22.11 -9.49
C ARG A 204 6.18 20.84 -8.65
N VAL A 205 5.93 20.93 -7.33
CA VAL A 205 6.09 19.81 -6.37
C VAL A 205 4.83 19.65 -5.52
N VAL A 206 4.16 18.50 -5.69
CA VAL A 206 2.99 18.05 -4.90
C VAL A 206 3.48 17.07 -3.84
N VAL A 207 2.86 17.01 -2.65
CA VAL A 207 3.30 16.15 -1.54
C VAL A 207 2.42 14.90 -1.42
N ASP A 208 3.05 13.74 -1.30
CA ASP A 208 2.42 12.48 -0.92
C ASP A 208 2.90 12.07 0.49
N PRO A 209 2.04 12.14 1.52
CA PRO A 209 2.37 11.71 2.88
C PRO A 209 2.32 10.18 3.06
N THR A 210 2.23 9.42 1.97
CA THR A 210 1.78 8.03 1.89
C THR A 210 0.32 7.89 2.31
N THR A 211 -0.46 7.20 1.49
CA THR A 211 -1.89 6.99 1.71
C THR A 211 -2.12 5.63 2.38
N GLY A 212 -2.94 5.59 3.43
CA GLY A 212 -3.42 4.36 4.07
C GLY A 212 -4.86 4.02 3.66
N GLY A 213 -5.17 2.73 3.55
CA GLY A 213 -6.53 2.26 3.22
C GLY A 213 -7.53 2.45 4.36
N LEU A 214 -8.82 2.51 4.04
CA LEU A 214 -9.89 2.58 5.06
C LEU A 214 -9.89 1.30 5.92
N GLY A 215 -9.59 1.44 7.21
CA GLY A 215 -9.35 0.30 8.13
C GLY A 215 -7.92 -0.25 8.12
N TYR A 216 -7.06 0.28 7.25
CA TYR A 216 -5.67 -0.12 7.02
C TYR A 216 -4.72 1.10 7.12
N GLY A 217 -4.84 1.88 8.21
CA GLY A 217 -3.92 2.98 8.54
C GLY A 217 -4.28 4.36 7.98
N LEU A 218 -5.49 4.52 7.42
CA LEU A 218 -6.04 5.83 7.05
C LEU A 218 -5.96 6.84 8.21
N GLU A 219 -6.20 6.40 9.45
CA GLU A 219 -6.18 7.24 10.64
C GLU A 219 -4.79 7.87 10.93
N TYR A 220 -3.70 7.19 10.60
CA TYR A 220 -2.35 7.75 10.70
C TYR A 220 -2.10 8.78 9.60
N SER A 221 -2.54 8.48 8.38
CA SER A 221 -2.37 9.31 7.18
C SER A 221 -3.15 10.62 7.31
N TYR A 222 -4.43 10.53 7.67
CA TYR A 222 -5.33 11.64 8.02
C TYR A 222 -4.70 12.53 9.10
N SER A 223 -4.20 11.94 10.19
CA SER A 223 -3.56 12.67 11.30
C SER A 223 -2.23 13.34 10.89
N VAL A 224 -1.54 12.84 9.87
CA VAL A 224 -0.34 13.47 9.31
C VAL A 224 -0.73 14.62 8.38
N MET A 225 -1.76 14.46 7.55
CA MET A 225 -2.28 15.51 6.67
C MET A 225 -2.79 16.71 7.46
N GLU A 226 -3.64 16.53 8.48
CA GLU A 226 -4.04 17.64 9.37
C GLU A 226 -2.83 18.36 9.96
N ARG A 227 -1.77 17.63 10.35
CA ARG A 227 -0.54 18.21 10.90
C ARG A 227 0.32 18.94 9.86
N LEU A 228 0.33 18.50 8.60
CA LEU A 228 0.97 19.18 7.49
C LEU A 228 0.26 20.52 7.22
N THR A 229 -1.07 20.48 7.09
CA THR A 229 -1.92 21.67 6.88
C THR A 229 -1.82 22.64 8.07
N MET A 230 -1.85 22.17 9.32
CA MET A 230 -1.60 23.01 10.50
C MET A 230 -0.20 23.66 10.52
N ALA A 231 0.81 23.03 9.91
CA ALA A 231 2.15 23.60 9.80
C ALA A 231 2.25 24.63 8.67
N ALA A 232 1.72 24.31 7.50
CA ALA A 232 1.63 25.20 6.35
C ALA A 232 0.85 26.50 6.68
N MET A 233 -0.34 26.35 7.25
CA MET A 233 -1.36 27.40 7.36
C MET A 233 -1.24 28.23 8.65
N SER A 234 -1.22 27.58 9.82
CA SER A 234 -1.16 28.30 11.11
C SER A 234 0.25 28.66 11.55
N GLN A 235 1.25 27.82 11.24
CA GLN A 235 2.65 28.03 11.65
C GLN A 235 3.50 28.73 10.58
N GLY A 236 3.02 28.83 9.33
CA GLY A 236 3.72 29.50 8.23
C GLY A 236 4.94 28.72 7.72
N ASP A 237 4.92 27.39 7.80
CA ASP A 237 6.03 26.54 7.39
C ASP A 237 6.12 26.40 5.86
N ASP A 238 6.94 27.24 5.23
CA ASP A 238 7.10 27.35 3.77
C ASP A 238 7.56 26.06 3.07
N LYS A 239 8.08 25.09 3.84
CA LYS A 239 8.51 23.77 3.38
C LYS A 239 7.40 22.72 3.40
N LEU A 240 6.20 23.10 3.86
CA LEU A 240 5.01 22.26 3.92
C LEU A 240 3.79 22.90 3.21
N GLN A 241 3.93 24.11 2.68
CA GLN A 241 2.92 24.84 1.89
C GLN A 241 2.82 24.30 0.44
N TYR A 242 2.50 23.02 0.29
CA TYR A 242 2.36 22.35 -1.00
C TYR A 242 1.05 21.55 -1.03
N PRO A 243 0.38 21.45 -2.20
CA PRO A 243 -0.81 20.63 -2.34
C PRO A 243 -0.53 19.16 -2.01
N ILE A 244 -1.54 18.45 -1.53
CA ILE A 244 -1.45 17.04 -1.12
C ILE A 244 -2.17 16.13 -2.12
N ILE A 245 -1.48 15.06 -2.54
CA ILE A 245 -2.03 13.99 -3.37
C ILE A 245 -2.16 12.69 -2.59
N ASN A 246 -3.23 11.92 -2.83
CA ASN A 246 -3.44 10.62 -2.18
C ASN A 246 -3.72 9.50 -3.18
N ASN A 247 -2.92 8.42 -3.13
CA ASN A 247 -3.09 7.20 -3.94
C ASN A 247 -4.14 6.26 -3.32
N LEU A 248 -5.41 6.68 -3.28
CA LEU A 248 -6.45 5.99 -2.52
C LEU A 248 -6.98 4.71 -3.19
N GLY A 249 -7.22 4.72 -4.49
CA GLY A 249 -7.83 3.59 -5.22
C GLY A 249 -7.05 2.29 -5.04
N ASN A 250 -5.72 2.35 -5.17
CA ASN A 250 -4.80 1.24 -4.91
C ASN A 250 -4.96 0.67 -3.49
N GLU A 251 -5.12 1.52 -2.47
CA GLU A 251 -5.19 1.11 -1.06
C GLU A 251 -6.52 0.50 -0.64
N VAL A 252 -7.63 0.97 -1.22
CA VAL A 252 -8.97 0.41 -0.91
C VAL A 252 -9.20 -0.88 -1.68
N TRP A 253 -8.96 -0.90 -2.99
CA TRP A 253 -9.34 -2.04 -3.83
C TRP A 253 -8.42 -3.26 -3.70
N LYS A 254 -7.23 -3.10 -3.08
CA LYS A 254 -6.39 -4.23 -2.66
C LYS A 254 -6.84 -4.89 -1.36
N CYS A 255 -7.69 -4.25 -0.56
CA CYS A 255 -8.03 -4.70 0.79
C CYS A 255 -8.93 -5.96 0.78
N LYS A 256 -8.94 -6.71 1.89
CA LYS A 256 -9.67 -7.98 2.00
C LYS A 256 -11.19 -7.78 1.83
N GLU A 257 -11.74 -6.77 2.49
CA GLU A 257 -13.17 -6.47 2.53
C GLU A 257 -13.71 -6.06 1.15
N ALA A 258 -12.91 -5.39 0.31
CA ALA A 258 -13.26 -5.07 -1.07
C ALA A 258 -13.26 -6.32 -1.98
N LYS A 259 -12.56 -7.39 -1.60
CA LYS A 259 -12.44 -8.64 -2.37
C LYS A 259 -13.32 -9.80 -1.90
N GLN A 260 -13.83 -9.78 -0.66
CA GLN A 260 -14.66 -10.85 -0.12
C GLN A 260 -16.02 -10.97 -0.82
N THR A 261 -16.38 -12.19 -1.19
CA THR A 261 -17.71 -12.53 -1.71
C THR A 261 -18.76 -12.62 -0.60
N VAL A 262 -20.04 -12.79 -0.97
CA VAL A 262 -21.11 -13.06 0.02
C VAL A 262 -21.02 -14.48 0.55
N GLU A 263 -20.47 -15.39 -0.25
CA GLU A 263 -20.18 -16.77 0.09
C GLU A 263 -19.07 -16.88 1.15
N ASP A 264 -18.06 -15.99 1.11
CA ASP A 264 -16.98 -15.90 2.10
C ASP A 264 -17.45 -15.31 3.44
N ASP A 265 -18.19 -14.19 3.41
CA ASP A 265 -18.73 -13.55 4.61
C ASP A 265 -20.00 -12.73 4.32
N PRO A 266 -21.19 -13.33 4.44
CA PRO A 266 -22.45 -12.66 4.10
C PRO A 266 -22.80 -11.53 5.08
N ARG A 267 -22.12 -11.44 6.24
CA ARG A 267 -22.32 -10.37 7.22
C ARG A 267 -21.79 -9.02 6.72
N LEU A 268 -20.87 -9.03 5.75
CA LEU A 268 -20.35 -7.82 5.11
C LEU A 268 -21.29 -7.26 4.03
N GLY A 269 -22.39 -7.94 3.71
CA GLY A 269 -23.37 -7.48 2.73
C GLY A 269 -22.90 -7.52 1.27
N ASP A 270 -23.59 -6.75 0.44
CA ASP A 270 -23.36 -6.62 -1.01
C ASP A 270 -21.91 -6.16 -1.34
N PRO A 271 -21.09 -6.97 -2.05
CA PRO A 271 -19.66 -6.69 -2.23
C PRO A 271 -19.36 -5.44 -3.05
N GLU A 272 -20.10 -5.21 -4.13
CA GLU A 272 -19.92 -4.03 -4.98
C GLU A 272 -20.30 -2.76 -4.22
N ARG A 273 -21.50 -2.72 -3.60
CA ARG A 273 -21.92 -1.56 -2.81
C ARG A 273 -20.97 -1.30 -1.64
N ARG A 274 -20.45 -2.35 -0.99
CA ARG A 274 -19.45 -2.21 0.08
C ARG A 274 -18.17 -1.57 -0.43
N ALA A 275 -17.57 -2.10 -1.49
CA ALA A 275 -16.29 -1.62 -1.99
C ALA A 275 -16.36 -0.17 -2.53
N ILE A 276 -17.44 0.17 -3.26
CA ILE A 276 -17.73 1.54 -3.71
C ILE A 276 -17.83 2.50 -2.51
N LEU A 277 -18.58 2.13 -1.47
CA LEU A 277 -18.73 2.97 -0.29
C LEU A 277 -17.44 3.05 0.54
N MET A 278 -16.60 2.01 0.57
CA MET A 278 -15.29 2.08 1.21
C MET A 278 -14.36 3.08 0.53
N GLU A 279 -14.38 3.14 -0.81
CA GLU A 279 -13.60 4.11 -1.58
C GLU A 279 -14.14 5.53 -1.39
N ALA A 280 -15.47 5.73 -1.50
CA ALA A 280 -16.10 7.03 -1.30
C ALA A 280 -15.91 7.58 0.12
N VAL A 281 -16.00 6.73 1.16
CA VAL A 281 -15.75 7.13 2.56
C VAL A 281 -14.27 7.43 2.81
N GLY A 282 -13.35 6.65 2.22
CA GLY A 282 -11.93 6.96 2.23
C GLY A 282 -11.63 8.33 1.60
N ALA A 283 -12.21 8.60 0.44
CA ALA A 283 -12.05 9.86 -0.29
C ALA A 283 -12.57 11.06 0.51
N VAL A 284 -13.81 10.98 1.03
CA VAL A 284 -14.38 12.04 1.90
C VAL A 284 -13.51 12.27 3.14
N SER A 285 -12.95 11.21 3.73
CA SER A 285 -12.02 11.36 4.86
C SER A 285 -10.75 12.13 4.46
N TYR A 286 -10.14 11.79 3.33
CA TYR A 286 -8.92 12.46 2.86
C TYR A 286 -9.16 13.92 2.46
N LEU A 287 -10.27 14.23 1.78
CA LEU A 287 -10.70 15.59 1.46
C LEU A 287 -10.79 16.46 2.73
N LEU A 288 -11.42 15.94 3.79
CA LEU A 288 -11.58 16.67 5.05
C LEU A 288 -10.25 16.89 5.80
N SER A 289 -9.23 16.04 5.60
CA SER A 289 -7.87 16.28 6.11
C SER A 289 -7.01 17.22 5.23
N GLY A 290 -7.51 17.62 4.06
CA GLY A 290 -6.79 18.48 3.10
C GLY A 290 -6.08 17.66 2.03
N SER A 291 -6.85 16.97 1.20
CA SER A 291 -6.40 16.37 -0.05
C SER A 291 -6.86 17.26 -1.21
N ASP A 292 -5.93 17.64 -2.07
CA ASP A 292 -6.18 18.52 -3.22
C ASP A 292 -6.23 17.72 -4.54
N LEU A 293 -5.69 16.49 -4.53
CA LEU A 293 -5.80 15.55 -5.64
C LEU A 293 -5.98 14.11 -5.12
N LEU A 294 -7.14 13.51 -5.40
CA LEU A 294 -7.41 12.10 -5.10
C LEU A 294 -7.19 11.21 -6.34
N ILE A 295 -6.47 10.10 -6.16
CA ILE A 295 -6.42 9.02 -7.15
C ILE A 295 -7.46 7.98 -6.76
N MET A 296 -8.47 7.79 -7.61
CA MET A 296 -9.59 6.86 -7.38
C MET A 296 -9.79 5.95 -8.59
N ARG A 297 -10.43 4.80 -8.38
CA ARG A 297 -10.58 3.75 -9.39
C ARG A 297 -12.00 3.64 -9.93
N HIS A 298 -13.00 3.49 -9.06
CA HIS A 298 -14.33 3.09 -9.51
C HIS A 298 -15.24 4.29 -9.82
N PRO A 299 -15.84 4.38 -11.02
CA PRO A 299 -16.52 5.61 -11.47
C PRO A 299 -17.74 5.98 -10.62
N GLU A 300 -18.45 5.02 -10.03
CA GLU A 300 -19.56 5.31 -9.10
C GLU A 300 -19.08 5.89 -7.76
N SER A 301 -17.89 5.49 -7.27
CA SER A 301 -17.28 6.12 -6.10
C SER A 301 -16.96 7.58 -6.40
N ILE A 302 -16.41 7.83 -7.59
CA ILE A 302 -16.03 9.16 -8.08
C ILE A 302 -17.26 10.05 -8.24
N ARG A 303 -18.39 9.53 -8.77
CA ARG A 303 -19.67 10.27 -8.83
C ARG A 303 -20.10 10.76 -7.43
N LEU A 304 -20.12 9.86 -6.45
CA LEU A 304 -20.54 10.18 -5.08
C LEU A 304 -19.62 11.22 -4.42
N VAL A 305 -18.31 11.16 -4.68
CA VAL A 305 -17.33 12.11 -4.15
C VAL A 305 -17.39 13.46 -4.86
N ARG A 306 -17.65 13.51 -6.18
CA ARG A 306 -17.91 14.77 -6.90
C ARG A 306 -19.17 15.47 -6.38
N GLU A 307 -20.26 14.74 -6.16
CA GLU A 307 -21.48 15.28 -5.54
C GLU A 307 -21.20 15.84 -4.13
N PHE A 308 -20.35 15.17 -3.34
CA PHE A 308 -19.88 15.69 -2.04
C PHE A 308 -19.06 16.98 -2.18
N ILE A 309 -18.05 17.01 -3.05
CA ILE A 309 -17.21 18.20 -3.30
C ILE A 309 -18.07 19.38 -3.74
N ASP A 310 -19.00 19.18 -4.68
CA ASP A 310 -19.87 20.24 -5.17
C ASP A 310 -20.84 20.76 -4.09
N ALA A 311 -21.37 19.89 -3.22
CA ALA A 311 -22.22 20.32 -2.11
C ALA A 311 -21.44 21.10 -1.04
N LEU A 312 -20.16 20.76 -0.81
CA LEU A 312 -19.28 21.43 0.16
C LEU A 312 -18.75 22.77 -0.36
N VAL A 313 -18.39 22.85 -1.65
CA VAL A 313 -17.80 24.08 -2.24
C VAL A 313 -18.86 25.08 -2.69
N ASN A 314 -19.89 24.64 -3.42
CA ASN A 314 -20.91 25.55 -3.94
C ASN A 314 -22.04 25.82 -2.92
N GLY A 315 -22.18 24.96 -1.91
CA GLY A 315 -23.34 24.88 -1.03
C GLY A 315 -24.52 24.15 -1.69
N GLY A 316 -25.29 23.38 -0.92
CA GLY A 316 -26.44 22.64 -1.45
C GLY A 316 -27.11 21.69 -0.45
N SER A 317 -27.81 20.70 -0.99
CA SER A 317 -28.42 19.60 -0.25
C SER A 317 -28.23 18.31 -1.05
N LEU A 318 -27.75 17.25 -0.39
CA LEU A 318 -27.62 15.91 -0.95
C LEU A 318 -28.82 15.01 -0.61
N ALA A 319 -29.94 15.58 -0.16
CA ALA A 319 -31.15 14.83 0.18
C ALA A 319 -31.77 14.10 -1.03
N ASP A 320 -31.57 14.63 -2.23
CA ASP A 320 -32.05 14.09 -3.51
C ASP A 320 -30.93 13.39 -4.31
N ALA A 321 -29.77 13.13 -3.70
CA ALA A 321 -28.63 12.49 -4.35
C ALA A 321 -28.95 11.04 -4.77
N ALA A 322 -28.48 10.61 -5.94
CA ALA A 322 -28.80 9.29 -6.45
C ALA A 322 -28.12 8.18 -5.65
N PRO A 323 -28.84 7.10 -5.27
CA PRO A 323 -28.27 5.99 -4.53
C PRO A 323 -27.24 5.22 -5.36
N VAL A 324 -26.39 4.41 -4.70
CA VAL A 324 -25.33 3.62 -5.34
C VAL A 324 -25.88 2.77 -6.50
N SER A 325 -25.49 3.15 -7.71
CA SER A 325 -25.79 2.49 -8.96
C SER A 325 -24.87 1.28 -9.16
N LYS A 326 -25.44 0.09 -9.12
CA LYS A 326 -24.74 -1.19 -9.28
C LYS A 326 -24.69 -1.64 -10.74
N ARG A 327 -23.63 -2.37 -11.10
CA ARG A 327 -23.50 -3.15 -12.35
C ARG A 327 -23.64 -4.66 -12.10
N LEU A 328 -23.22 -5.17 -10.93
CA LEU A 328 -23.33 -6.59 -10.59
C LEU A 328 -24.74 -6.97 -10.11
N ALA A 329 -25.06 -8.25 -10.25
CA ALA A 329 -26.33 -8.82 -9.81
C ALA A 329 -26.65 -8.52 -8.32
N GLU A 330 -27.93 -8.30 -8.01
CA GLU A 330 -28.38 -8.03 -6.65
C GLU A 330 -28.26 -9.28 -5.77
N THR A 331 -27.58 -9.16 -4.63
CA THR A 331 -27.23 -10.32 -3.78
C THR A 331 -28.21 -10.47 -2.62
N SER A 332 -28.88 -11.63 -2.57
CA SER A 332 -29.89 -11.93 -1.54
C SER A 332 -29.24 -12.53 -0.29
N ILE A 333 -29.40 -11.87 0.85
CA ILE A 333 -28.76 -12.24 2.12
C ILE A 333 -29.82 -12.32 3.23
N ASP A 334 -29.97 -13.49 3.85
CA ASP A 334 -30.83 -13.68 5.02
C ASP A 334 -30.11 -13.24 6.31
N PHE A 335 -30.11 -11.93 6.56
CA PHE A 335 -29.59 -11.36 7.79
C PHE A 335 -30.37 -11.82 9.05
N ALA A 336 -31.59 -12.35 8.92
CA ALA A 336 -32.34 -12.86 10.07
C ALA A 336 -31.81 -14.23 10.49
N ALA A 337 -31.49 -15.12 9.54
CA ALA A 337 -30.83 -16.40 9.81
C ALA A 337 -29.39 -16.24 10.33
N LEU A 338 -28.71 -15.14 10.01
CA LEU A 338 -27.38 -14.79 10.53
C LEU A 338 -27.41 -14.11 11.91
N SER A 339 -28.59 -13.68 12.39
CA SER A 339 -28.72 -12.96 13.66
C SER A 339 -28.65 -13.93 14.85
N PRO A 340 -27.85 -13.65 15.89
CA PRO A 340 -27.88 -14.45 17.11
C PRO A 340 -29.26 -14.35 17.78
N VAL A 341 -29.73 -15.47 18.35
CA VAL A 341 -30.99 -15.45 19.12
C VAL A 341 -30.84 -14.47 20.28
N PHE A 342 -31.69 -13.43 20.30
CA PHE A 342 -31.69 -12.43 21.36
C PHE A 342 -32.02 -13.07 22.70
N ASP A 343 -31.01 -13.17 23.57
CA ASP A 343 -31.23 -13.45 24.98
C ASP A 343 -31.82 -12.20 25.64
N LEU A 344 -33.10 -12.27 25.98
CA LEU A 344 -33.85 -11.21 26.66
C LEU A 344 -33.99 -11.49 28.16
N THR A 345 -33.18 -12.39 28.73
CA THR A 345 -33.16 -12.62 30.17
C THR A 345 -32.56 -11.41 30.90
N ILE A 346 -33.38 -10.79 31.74
CA ILE A 346 -32.94 -9.81 32.72
C ILE A 346 -32.75 -10.58 34.03
N GLU A 347 -31.51 -10.77 34.47
CA GLU A 347 -31.27 -11.26 35.83
C GLU A 347 -31.71 -10.18 36.83
N GLU A 348 -32.77 -10.46 37.59
CA GLU A 348 -33.15 -9.61 38.73
C GLU A 348 -32.04 -9.66 39.78
N GLU A 349 -31.24 -8.60 39.89
CA GLU A 349 -30.23 -8.45 40.94
C GLU A 349 -30.92 -8.38 42.32
N LYS A 350 -31.02 -9.55 42.95
CA LYS A 350 -31.82 -9.75 44.15
C LYS A 350 -31.14 -9.12 45.36
N ALA A 351 -31.53 -7.89 45.66
CA ALA A 351 -30.94 -7.03 46.67
C ALA A 351 -30.55 -7.77 47.97
N ALA A 352 -29.25 -7.94 48.17
CA ALA A 352 -28.70 -8.68 49.30
C ALA A 352 -28.82 -7.87 50.60
N ALA A 353 -29.76 -8.28 51.47
CA ALA A 353 -29.87 -7.73 52.82
C ALA A 353 -28.60 -8.04 53.66
N PRO A 354 -28.14 -7.11 54.52
CA PRO A 354 -26.83 -7.20 55.14
C PRO A 354 -26.76 -8.22 56.29
N VAL A 355 -25.67 -8.99 56.33
CA VAL A 355 -25.33 -9.89 57.45
C VAL A 355 -23.89 -9.61 57.92
N GLN A 356 -23.71 -9.55 59.25
CA GLN A 356 -22.44 -9.22 59.91
C GLN A 356 -21.53 -10.46 60.12
N PRO A 357 -20.22 -10.27 60.40
CA PRO A 357 -19.21 -11.30 60.13
C PRO A 357 -18.98 -12.30 61.26
N ALA A 358 -18.61 -13.52 60.89
CA ALA A 358 -17.95 -14.50 61.75
C ALA A 358 -16.92 -15.32 60.94
N ALA A 359 -15.86 -15.77 61.62
CA ALA A 359 -14.75 -16.55 61.08
C ALA A 359 -14.31 -17.61 62.12
N PRO A 360 -13.28 -18.44 61.87
CA PRO A 360 -13.03 -19.26 60.68
C PRO A 360 -12.92 -20.77 61.05
N SER A 361 -13.04 -21.68 60.07
CA SER A 361 -12.62 -23.09 60.22
C SER A 361 -12.08 -23.66 58.89
N ALA A 362 -11.44 -24.84 58.92
CA ALA A 362 -10.45 -25.18 57.88
C ALA A 362 -10.30 -26.66 57.50
N LYS A 363 -9.79 -26.84 56.26
CA LYS A 363 -9.01 -27.96 55.70
C LYS A 363 -9.71 -29.28 55.28
N LYS A 364 -9.29 -29.69 54.07
CA LYS A 364 -9.34 -30.98 53.35
C LYS A 364 -10.55 -31.22 52.45
N ALA A 365 -10.49 -31.87 51.27
CA ALA A 365 -9.44 -32.24 50.29
C ALA A 365 -9.65 -33.67 49.74
N SER A 366 -10.19 -33.74 48.53
CA SER A 366 -10.05 -34.78 47.50
C SER A 366 -10.05 -34.03 46.15
N GLY A 367 -9.38 -34.44 45.07
CA GLY A 367 -9.11 -35.80 44.59
C GLY A 367 -10.26 -36.23 43.70
N LYS A 368 -10.11 -36.52 42.39
CA LYS A 368 -8.91 -36.79 41.56
C LYS A 368 -9.20 -36.52 40.06
N GLN A 369 -8.13 -36.33 39.27
CA GLN A 369 -7.82 -36.87 37.89
C GLN A 369 -8.96 -36.92 36.81
N SER A 370 -8.68 -36.87 35.50
CA SER A 370 -7.48 -37.28 34.76
C SER A 370 -7.31 -36.58 33.40
N THR A 371 -6.06 -36.50 32.94
CA THR A 371 -5.68 -36.35 31.52
C THR A 371 -4.95 -37.61 31.06
N PRO A 372 -4.97 -37.97 29.76
CA PRO A 372 -4.03 -38.91 29.15
C PRO A 372 -2.91 -38.18 28.39
N ALA A 373 -1.71 -38.76 28.38
CA ALA A 373 -0.59 -38.35 27.52
C ALA A 373 0.25 -39.58 27.13
N VAL A 374 0.82 -39.56 25.92
CA VAL A 374 1.62 -40.64 25.31
C VAL A 374 2.80 -39.96 24.59
N SER A 375 3.94 -39.73 25.25
CA SER A 375 5.07 -40.65 25.52
C SER A 375 5.95 -40.93 24.28
N LYS A 376 7.21 -40.47 24.33
CA LYS A 376 8.30 -40.78 23.39
C LYS A 376 9.08 -42.02 23.87
N GLU A 377 9.75 -42.72 22.94
CA GLU A 377 10.82 -43.67 23.28
C GLU A 377 11.98 -43.59 22.25
N LYS A 378 13.12 -44.24 22.54
CA LYS A 378 14.35 -44.27 21.73
C LYS A 378 14.86 -45.70 21.58
N ASN A 379 15.57 -46.02 20.49
CA ASN A 379 16.77 -46.86 20.55
C ASN A 379 17.64 -46.82 19.26
N SER A 380 18.88 -47.28 19.39
CA SER A 380 19.85 -47.61 18.32
C SER A 380 20.20 -49.12 18.43
N PRO A 381 20.81 -49.82 17.44
CA PRO A 381 22.24 -49.66 17.09
C PRO A 381 22.67 -50.01 15.63
N GLU A 382 23.98 -49.98 15.36
CA GLU A 382 24.68 -50.59 14.19
C GLU A 382 25.18 -52.04 14.55
N PRO A 383 26.05 -52.80 13.80
CA PRO A 383 26.71 -52.56 12.48
C PRO A 383 26.92 -53.78 11.50
N LYS A 384 27.45 -53.50 10.29
CA LYS A 384 28.38 -54.31 9.42
C LYS A 384 28.05 -55.74 8.93
N THR A 385 28.04 -55.92 7.60
CA THR A 385 28.91 -56.85 6.80
C THR A 385 28.68 -56.58 5.29
N GLU A 386 29.69 -56.11 4.54
CA GLU A 386 30.67 -56.83 3.67
C GLU A 386 30.22 -57.05 2.20
N ALA A 387 31.16 -57.41 1.31
CA ALA A 387 31.08 -57.17 -0.15
C ALA A 387 31.77 -58.29 -0.97
N LYS A 388 32.10 -58.02 -2.27
CA LYS A 388 32.88 -58.88 -3.23
C LYS A 388 32.04 -60.08 -3.75
N LEU A 389 31.95 -60.45 -5.04
CA LEU A 389 32.92 -60.77 -6.12
C LEU A 389 32.13 -60.84 -7.48
N GLN A 390 32.65 -60.82 -8.71
CA GLN A 390 33.95 -60.41 -9.31
C GLN A 390 33.68 -60.05 -10.80
N ALA A 391 34.47 -60.48 -11.81
CA ALA A 391 34.26 -60.18 -13.23
C ALA A 391 34.96 -61.15 -14.23
N LYS A 392 34.55 -61.07 -15.51
CA LYS A 392 35.13 -61.58 -16.78
C LYS A 392 34.89 -63.04 -17.27
N PRO A 393 34.89 -63.27 -18.61
CA PRO A 393 34.65 -64.57 -19.28
C PRO A 393 35.86 -65.13 -20.08
N GLU A 394 35.75 -66.36 -20.62
CA GLU A 394 36.43 -66.91 -21.82
C GLU A 394 35.73 -68.25 -22.21
N GLN A 395 35.21 -68.48 -23.43
CA GLN A 395 35.84 -68.83 -24.73
C GLN A 395 36.61 -70.17 -24.84
N LYS A 396 36.15 -71.03 -25.76
CA LYS A 396 36.91 -71.98 -26.63
C LYS A 396 35.93 -72.60 -27.68
N LYS A 397 36.21 -72.66 -29.00
CA LYS A 397 37.23 -73.42 -29.77
C LYS A 397 36.90 -74.90 -29.94
N ASP A 398 37.15 -75.58 -31.07
CA ASP A 398 37.49 -75.18 -32.48
C ASP A 398 36.43 -75.90 -33.39
N ALA A 399 36.52 -76.33 -34.67
CA ALA A 399 37.56 -76.47 -35.71
C ALA A 399 36.91 -76.53 -37.14
N ALA A 400 37.47 -77.27 -38.12
CA ALA A 400 36.99 -77.42 -39.52
C ALA A 400 36.86 -78.92 -39.92
N ILE A 401 36.44 -79.33 -41.15
CA ILE A 401 37.31 -79.54 -42.35
C ILE A 401 36.47 -80.15 -43.53
N LYS A 402 36.66 -79.66 -44.79
CA LYS A 402 36.36 -80.28 -46.13
C LYS A 402 34.88 -80.61 -46.53
N ASP A 403 34.46 -80.71 -47.80
CA ASP A 403 34.98 -80.30 -49.15
C ASP A 403 33.77 -80.14 -50.13
N PRO A 404 33.89 -79.72 -51.42
CA PRO A 404 32.98 -78.67 -51.92
C PRO A 404 32.15 -79.02 -53.18
N GLU A 405 30.93 -79.56 -53.01
CA GLU A 405 29.93 -79.59 -54.12
C GLU A 405 28.48 -79.29 -53.70
N ALA A 406 28.29 -78.69 -52.52
CA ALA A 406 27.00 -78.14 -52.06
C ALA A 406 26.98 -76.60 -51.94
N ALA A 407 28.11 -75.92 -52.24
CA ALA A 407 28.33 -74.51 -51.95
C ALA A 407 27.33 -73.56 -52.65
N ALA A 408 27.12 -73.73 -53.96
CA ALA A 408 26.43 -72.74 -54.80
C ALA A 408 24.93 -72.51 -54.48
N LYS A 409 24.28 -73.37 -53.68
CA LYS A 409 22.92 -73.12 -53.16
C LYS A 409 22.91 -72.62 -51.73
N VAL A 410 23.77 -73.15 -50.87
CA VAL A 410 23.85 -72.73 -49.45
C VAL A 410 24.36 -71.29 -49.34
N GLU A 411 25.31 -70.89 -50.18
CA GLU A 411 25.91 -69.55 -50.14
C GLU A 411 24.91 -68.44 -50.52
N ALA A 412 24.00 -68.69 -51.47
CA ALA A 412 22.95 -67.74 -51.85
C ALA A 412 21.91 -67.55 -50.73
N GLU A 413 21.46 -68.65 -50.11
CA GLU A 413 20.46 -68.62 -49.03
C GLU A 413 21.04 -68.07 -47.72
N ALA A 414 22.31 -68.39 -47.42
CA ALA A 414 23.05 -67.81 -46.30
C ALA A 414 23.27 -66.31 -46.45
N LYS A 415 23.59 -65.82 -47.67
CA LYS A 415 23.80 -64.39 -47.91
C LYS A 415 22.50 -63.59 -47.77
N ALA A 416 21.38 -64.10 -48.28
CA ALA A 416 20.06 -63.50 -48.08
C ALA A 416 19.64 -63.46 -46.60
N LYS A 417 19.93 -64.52 -45.83
CA LYS A 417 19.72 -64.51 -44.37
C LYS A 417 20.61 -63.50 -43.65
N ALA A 418 21.90 -63.47 -43.95
CA ALA A 418 22.85 -62.55 -43.31
C ALA A 418 22.52 -61.08 -43.59
N GLU A 419 22.06 -60.74 -44.78
CA GLU A 419 21.67 -59.37 -45.14
C GLU A 419 20.35 -58.94 -44.47
N ALA A 420 19.38 -59.85 -44.35
CA ALA A 420 18.16 -59.61 -43.57
C ALA A 420 18.42 -59.50 -42.06
N GLU A 421 19.28 -60.36 -41.51
CA GLU A 421 19.65 -60.38 -40.09
C GLU A 421 20.51 -59.17 -39.70
N ALA A 422 21.45 -58.76 -40.55
CA ALA A 422 22.22 -57.53 -40.36
C ALA A 422 21.32 -56.29 -40.40
N LYS A 423 20.32 -56.24 -41.29
CA LYS A 423 19.34 -55.14 -41.33
C LYS A 423 18.47 -55.12 -40.07
N ALA A 424 17.98 -56.27 -39.63
CA ALA A 424 17.19 -56.38 -38.40
C ALA A 424 18.01 -55.98 -37.15
N GLN A 425 19.28 -56.36 -37.07
CA GLN A 425 20.18 -55.94 -35.99
C GLN A 425 20.49 -54.44 -36.03
N ALA A 426 20.68 -53.84 -37.22
CA ALA A 426 20.88 -52.40 -37.36
C ALA A 426 19.62 -51.59 -36.95
N GLU A 427 18.43 -52.05 -37.34
CA GLU A 427 17.15 -51.43 -37.00
C GLU A 427 16.82 -51.57 -35.50
N ALA A 428 17.12 -52.73 -34.91
CA ALA A 428 17.03 -52.94 -33.46
C ALA A 428 18.04 -52.08 -32.66
N ALA A 429 19.29 -51.95 -33.15
CA ALA A 429 20.30 -51.11 -32.52
C ALA A 429 19.92 -49.63 -32.58
N ALA A 430 19.48 -49.13 -33.74
CA ALA A 430 19.02 -47.75 -33.89
C ALA A 430 17.80 -47.44 -33.00
N LYS A 431 16.87 -48.39 -32.83
CA LYS A 431 15.74 -48.24 -31.91
C LYS A 431 16.18 -48.23 -30.45
N ALA A 432 17.10 -49.11 -30.06
CA ALA A 432 17.65 -49.15 -28.70
C ALA A 432 18.45 -47.87 -28.35
N GLU A 433 19.21 -47.32 -29.30
CA GLU A 433 19.92 -46.04 -29.13
C GLU A 433 18.94 -44.86 -29.02
N ALA A 434 17.85 -44.86 -29.80
CA ALA A 434 16.79 -43.86 -29.69
C ALA A 434 16.04 -43.93 -28.35
N GLU A 435 15.68 -45.12 -27.88
CA GLU A 435 15.01 -45.33 -26.59
C GLU A 435 15.94 -44.94 -25.42
N ALA A 436 17.22 -45.35 -25.44
CA ALA A 436 18.20 -44.97 -24.43
C ALA A 436 18.47 -43.45 -24.39
N LYS A 437 18.47 -42.78 -25.55
CA LYS A 437 18.63 -41.32 -25.63
C LYS A 437 17.39 -40.59 -25.10
N ALA A 438 16.19 -41.06 -25.42
CA ALA A 438 14.94 -40.50 -24.91
C ALA A 438 14.81 -40.68 -23.37
N GLU A 439 15.21 -41.83 -22.84
CA GLU A 439 15.23 -42.09 -21.39
C GLU A 439 16.25 -41.20 -20.67
N ALA A 440 17.45 -41.00 -21.24
CA ALA A 440 18.46 -40.09 -20.72
C ALA A 440 18.00 -38.62 -20.73
N GLU A 441 17.33 -38.17 -21.80
CA GLU A 441 16.82 -36.79 -21.92
C GLU A 441 15.62 -36.54 -20.99
N ALA A 442 14.70 -37.51 -20.86
CA ALA A 442 13.62 -37.46 -19.87
C ALA A 442 14.15 -37.40 -18.44
N LYS A 443 15.17 -38.20 -18.11
CA LYS A 443 15.81 -38.17 -16.78
C LYS A 443 16.54 -36.86 -16.52
N ALA A 444 17.29 -36.32 -17.49
CA ALA A 444 17.95 -35.02 -17.36
C ALA A 444 16.95 -33.88 -17.13
N LYS A 445 15.78 -33.93 -17.78
CA LYS A 445 14.70 -32.96 -17.56
C LYS A 445 14.08 -33.09 -16.18
N ALA A 446 13.84 -34.31 -15.69
CA ALA A 446 13.32 -34.56 -14.35
C ALA A 446 14.31 -34.11 -13.24
N ASP A 447 15.60 -34.42 -13.39
CA ASP A 447 16.65 -33.99 -12.44
C ASP A 447 16.84 -32.46 -12.43
N ALA A 448 16.57 -31.78 -13.54
CA ALA A 448 16.57 -30.31 -13.63
C ALA A 448 15.33 -29.70 -12.98
N GLU A 449 14.14 -30.24 -13.24
CA GLU A 449 12.88 -29.75 -12.66
C GLU A 449 12.83 -29.96 -11.14
N ALA A 450 13.35 -31.09 -10.64
CA ALA A 450 13.48 -31.34 -9.21
C ALA A 450 14.34 -30.26 -8.51
N LYS A 451 15.49 -29.92 -9.09
CA LYS A 451 16.38 -28.86 -8.55
C LYS A 451 15.77 -27.47 -8.64
N ALA A 452 15.05 -27.16 -9.71
CA ALA A 452 14.31 -25.91 -9.81
C ALA A 452 13.25 -25.79 -8.70
N ARG A 453 12.52 -26.88 -8.40
CA ARG A 453 11.54 -26.94 -7.30
C ARG A 453 12.20 -26.81 -5.92
N GLU A 454 13.37 -27.45 -5.69
CA GLU A 454 14.14 -27.30 -4.45
C GLU A 454 14.63 -25.85 -4.23
N VAL A 455 15.17 -25.20 -5.27
CA VAL A 455 15.63 -23.80 -5.21
C VAL A 455 14.45 -22.83 -5.00
N ALA A 456 13.33 -23.05 -5.67
CA ALA A 456 12.11 -22.24 -5.47
C ALA A 456 11.55 -22.37 -4.04
N ALA A 457 11.48 -23.60 -3.51
CA ALA A 457 11.05 -23.83 -2.12
C ALA A 457 12.00 -23.18 -1.11
N ALA A 458 13.31 -23.28 -1.32
CA ALA A 458 14.31 -22.64 -0.46
C ALA A 458 14.27 -21.10 -0.51
N LYS A 459 13.94 -20.51 -1.68
CA LYS A 459 13.67 -19.05 -1.77
C LYS A 459 12.42 -18.69 -0.98
N ALA A 460 11.32 -19.41 -1.19
CA ALA A 460 10.05 -19.14 -0.52
C ALA A 460 10.16 -19.24 1.02
N GLU A 461 10.81 -20.28 1.56
CA GLU A 461 11.03 -20.43 3.01
C GLU A 461 11.93 -19.29 3.58
N ALA A 462 12.94 -18.85 2.82
CA ALA A 462 13.77 -17.71 3.22
C ALA A 462 13.00 -16.37 3.18
N GLU A 463 12.10 -16.20 2.21
CA GLU A 463 11.32 -14.98 1.99
C GLU A 463 10.16 -14.85 2.99
N GLU A 464 9.44 -15.95 3.28
CA GLU A 464 8.46 -16.03 4.37
C GLU A 464 9.11 -15.70 5.71
N LYS A 465 10.29 -16.28 5.98
CA LYS A 465 11.04 -16.03 7.21
C LYS A 465 11.53 -14.58 7.32
N ALA A 466 12.03 -13.99 6.23
CA ALA A 466 12.44 -12.59 6.21
C ALA A 466 11.24 -11.64 6.45
N ARG A 467 10.08 -11.94 5.84
CA ARG A 467 8.83 -11.22 6.08
C ARG A 467 8.37 -11.33 7.53
N ALA A 468 8.37 -12.53 8.10
CA ALA A 468 7.99 -12.75 9.50
C ALA A 468 8.94 -12.05 10.48
N GLU A 469 10.24 -11.99 10.19
CA GLU A 469 11.21 -11.26 11.01
C GLU A 469 11.01 -9.73 10.89
N ALA A 470 10.75 -9.22 9.68
CA ALA A 470 10.42 -7.81 9.47
C ALA A 470 9.11 -7.38 10.16
N GLU A 471 8.07 -8.22 10.10
CA GLU A 471 6.80 -7.99 10.79
C GLU A 471 6.96 -8.00 12.31
N ALA A 472 7.75 -8.94 12.85
CA ALA A 472 8.09 -8.98 14.28
C ALA A 472 8.90 -7.74 14.72
N GLN A 473 9.84 -7.25 13.91
CA GLN A 473 10.59 -6.02 14.19
C GLN A 473 9.68 -4.78 14.12
N ALA A 474 8.76 -4.70 13.15
CA ALA A 474 7.77 -3.62 13.05
C ALA A 474 6.80 -3.61 14.24
N ALA A 475 6.30 -4.77 14.66
CA ALA A 475 5.45 -4.91 15.83
C ALA A 475 6.18 -4.52 17.14
N ALA A 476 7.46 -4.90 17.29
CA ALA A 476 8.28 -4.49 18.41
C ALA A 476 8.54 -2.97 18.43
N ALA A 477 8.82 -2.37 17.28
CA ALA A 477 8.99 -0.92 17.14
C ALA A 477 7.69 -0.15 17.45
N ARG A 478 6.53 -0.67 17.02
CA ARG A 478 5.21 -0.13 17.36
C ARG A 478 4.97 -0.17 18.88
N ALA A 479 5.17 -1.32 19.52
CA ALA A 479 4.99 -1.48 20.96
C ALA A 479 5.91 -0.57 21.78
N ALA A 480 7.15 -0.33 21.32
CA ALA A 480 8.07 0.62 21.94
C ALA A 480 7.57 2.07 21.85
N ARG A 481 7.07 2.51 20.68
CA ARG A 481 6.49 3.84 20.48
C ARG A 481 5.23 4.05 21.32
N GLU A 482 4.33 3.07 21.36
CA GLU A 482 3.10 3.12 22.16
C GLU A 482 3.40 3.21 23.67
N ALA A 483 4.45 2.53 24.14
CA ALA A 483 4.93 2.64 25.53
C ALA A 483 5.51 4.04 25.84
N GLU A 484 6.37 4.58 24.97
CA GLU A 484 6.95 5.93 25.14
C GLU A 484 5.88 7.03 25.11
N GLU A 485 4.91 6.95 24.19
CA GLU A 485 3.80 7.91 24.15
C GLU A 485 2.93 7.82 25.42
N LEU A 486 2.66 6.61 25.92
CA LEU A 486 1.89 6.41 27.14
C LEU A 486 2.61 6.96 28.38
N GLU A 487 3.93 6.81 28.48
CA GLU A 487 4.74 7.49 29.51
C GLU A 487 4.69 9.02 29.37
N LEU A 488 4.84 9.55 28.15
CA LEU A 488 4.78 10.98 27.87
C LEU A 488 3.39 11.57 28.20
N ARG A 489 2.32 10.84 27.89
CA ARG A 489 0.93 11.18 28.21
C ARG A 489 0.70 11.17 29.73
N GLN A 490 1.22 10.18 30.45
CA GLN A 490 1.22 10.18 31.91
C GLN A 490 2.01 11.36 32.50
N LYS A 491 3.17 11.70 31.94
CA LYS A 491 4.03 12.81 32.38
C LYS A 491 3.31 14.16 32.21
N ARG A 492 2.72 14.39 31.03
CA ARG A 492 1.86 15.56 30.73
C ARG A 492 0.64 15.64 31.65
N ALA A 493 -0.02 14.52 31.95
CA ALA A 493 -1.15 14.47 32.88
C ALA A 493 -0.74 14.82 34.32
N LYS A 494 0.38 14.26 34.82
CA LYS A 494 0.96 14.58 36.13
C LYS A 494 1.35 16.06 36.24
N GLU A 495 1.93 16.63 35.19
CA GLU A 495 2.26 18.06 35.12
C GLU A 495 1.01 18.96 35.10
N LYS A 496 0.00 18.62 34.29
CA LYS A 496 -1.29 19.33 34.25
C LYS A 496 -1.95 19.35 35.63
N ALA A 497 -2.04 18.19 36.28
CA ALA A 497 -2.59 18.07 37.63
C ALA A 497 -1.78 18.87 38.67
N ALA A 498 -0.45 18.88 38.58
CA ALA A 498 0.40 19.69 39.46
C ALA A 498 0.20 21.20 39.23
N ARG A 499 0.02 21.63 37.97
CA ARG A 499 -0.29 23.02 37.59
C ARG A 499 -1.66 23.45 38.08
N GLU A 500 -2.66 22.57 38.00
CA GLU A 500 -4.02 22.81 38.49
C GLU A 500 -4.07 22.83 40.02
N ALA A 501 -3.39 21.91 40.72
CA ALA A 501 -3.23 21.97 42.17
C ALA A 501 -2.49 23.24 42.64
N ARG A 502 -1.50 23.72 41.87
CA ARG A 502 -0.81 25.00 42.13
C ARG A 502 -1.75 26.21 41.92
N ARG A 503 -2.59 26.18 40.88
CA ARG A 503 -3.61 27.21 40.62
C ARG A 503 -4.70 27.23 41.69
N ALA A 504 -5.18 26.07 42.14
CA ALA A 504 -6.13 25.94 43.24
C ALA A 504 -5.55 26.51 44.54
N LYS A 505 -4.28 26.21 44.86
CA LYS A 505 -3.58 26.78 46.02
C LYS A 505 -3.37 28.30 45.94
N SER A 506 -3.26 28.89 44.74
CA SER A 506 -3.26 30.36 44.59
C SER A 506 -4.66 30.98 44.65
N ALA A 507 -5.70 30.29 44.17
CA ALA A 507 -7.08 30.77 44.24
C ALA A 507 -7.60 30.78 45.70
N LEU A 508 -7.27 29.73 46.47
CA LEU A 508 -7.54 29.64 47.91
C LEU A 508 -6.72 30.62 48.78
N ALA A 509 -5.86 31.45 48.16
CA ALA A 509 -5.09 32.50 48.82
C ALA A 509 -5.54 33.92 48.43
N ASP A 510 -6.60 34.07 47.63
CA ASP A 510 -7.09 35.35 47.10
C ASP A 510 -8.56 35.63 47.49
N ASP A 511 -8.98 35.15 48.66
CA ASP A 511 -10.34 35.35 49.17
C ASP A 511 -10.54 36.77 49.74
N GLY A 512 -11.53 37.49 49.21
CA GLY A 512 -12.14 38.68 49.81
C GLY A 512 -11.37 40.02 49.78
N GLN A 513 -10.04 40.05 49.68
CA GLN A 513 -9.32 41.34 49.72
C GLN A 513 -9.31 42.07 48.36
N LYS A 514 -10.03 43.21 48.29
CA LYS A 514 -9.93 44.19 47.20
C LYS A 514 -8.49 44.72 47.12
N ARG A 515 -7.68 44.18 46.20
CA ARG A 515 -6.38 44.76 45.84
C ARG A 515 -6.58 46.15 45.27
N THR A 516 -6.28 47.17 46.06
CA THR A 516 -5.99 48.51 45.54
C THR A 516 -4.84 48.41 44.56
N MET A 517 -4.97 48.99 43.36
CA MET A 517 -3.89 49.07 42.38
C MET A 517 -2.85 50.10 42.82
N THR A 518 -2.11 49.78 43.87
CA THR A 518 -0.96 50.56 44.33
C THR A 518 0.10 50.55 43.22
N ALA A 519 0.62 51.72 42.87
CA ALA A 519 1.69 51.82 41.88
C ALA A 519 2.93 51.04 42.39
N ALA A 520 3.54 50.24 41.52
CA ALA A 520 4.74 49.48 41.88
C ALA A 520 5.87 50.41 42.37
N ASP A 521 6.56 50.00 43.45
CA ASP A 521 7.53 50.81 44.20
C ASP A 521 8.69 51.32 43.33
N VAL A 522 8.98 50.63 42.21
CA VAL A 522 9.94 51.04 41.20
C VAL A 522 9.25 51.21 39.85
N GLN A 523 9.03 52.46 39.43
CA GLN A 523 8.49 52.79 38.12
C GLN A 523 9.54 52.63 37.01
N LYS A 524 9.69 51.38 36.54
CA LYS A 524 10.62 51.03 35.46
C LYS A 524 10.32 51.81 34.17
N THR A 525 11.35 52.32 33.53
CA THR A 525 11.25 53.05 32.26
C THR A 525 10.79 52.13 31.11
N PRO A 526 10.31 52.66 29.97
CA PRO A 526 9.99 51.86 28.80
C PRO A 526 11.15 50.97 28.33
N GLN A 527 12.38 51.48 28.38
CA GLN A 527 13.60 50.75 28.02
C GLN A 527 13.88 49.59 28.98
N GLN A 528 13.69 49.79 30.29
CA GLN A 528 13.83 48.73 31.29
C GLN A 528 12.75 47.63 31.12
N LYS A 529 11.50 48.04 30.86
CA LYS A 529 10.39 47.11 30.55
C LYS A 529 10.64 46.32 29.26
N MET A 530 11.28 46.92 28.26
CA MET A 530 11.71 46.28 27.01
C MET A 530 12.86 45.30 27.25
N LEU A 531 13.88 45.67 28.03
CA LEU A 531 14.97 44.77 28.45
C LEU A 531 14.48 43.57 29.24
N GLU A 532 13.51 43.74 30.15
CA GLU A 532 12.90 42.60 30.86
C GLU A 532 12.11 41.67 29.92
N ARG A 533 11.41 42.21 28.91
CA ARG A 533 10.76 41.38 27.88
C ARG A 533 11.79 40.62 27.04
N LEU A 534 12.86 41.28 26.60
CA LEU A 534 13.95 40.65 25.86
C LEU A 534 14.64 39.54 26.68
N ASN A 535 14.97 39.80 27.95
CA ASN A 535 15.57 38.80 28.84
C ASN A 535 14.61 37.64 29.19
N ARG A 536 13.30 37.85 29.11
CA ARG A 536 12.29 36.77 29.22
C ARG A 536 12.21 35.91 27.96
N ILE A 537 12.37 36.51 26.78
CA ILE A 537 12.32 35.82 25.48
C ILE A 537 13.60 35.03 25.23
N HIS A 538 14.77 35.59 25.52
CA HIS A 538 16.07 34.95 25.26
C HIS A 538 16.49 33.94 26.34
N LYS A 539 15.61 33.59 27.28
CA LYS A 539 15.94 32.69 28.39
C LYS A 539 15.88 31.23 27.97
N ARG A 540 16.87 30.78 27.21
CA ARG A 540 17.16 29.34 27.03
C ARG A 540 17.42 28.71 28.40
N ILE A 541 16.69 27.64 28.67
CA ILE A 541 17.03 26.54 29.59
C ILE A 541 16.87 25.27 28.73
#